data_AF-A0A317V6N7-F1
#
_entry.id   AF-A0A317V6N7-F1
#
_cell.length_a   1.000
_cell.length_b   1.000
_cell.length_c   1.000
_cell.angle_alpha   90.00
_cell.angle_beta   90.00
_cell.angle_gamma   90.00
#
_symmetry.space_group_name_H-M   'P 1'
#
loop_
_entity.id
_entity.type
_entity.pdbx_description
1 polymer ?
#
loop_
_entity_poly.entity_id
_entity_poly.type
_entity_poly.pdbx_seq_one_letter_code
_entity_poly.pdbx_strand_id
1 'polypeptide(L)'
;MPTGLYCVVCGFDLPSSAIRDSWKPVLEREDWGAKAQDALEGRSVIVSAAELEATDFTRDPCTWSMFFRIILDDPRNNAPCITGITYTRPNQTDTRVPTQPHRAFIWGDPTRKSRWNTGFQIVDILEKNPIKKPGVPLGYPIHAHCWLLANRVIGHDVVEQNLRAFIKAIEAFWKRKGKRQELSTEHSCKSVVCFCHDMRSSYPGEEWVPKQTLKHYIFCSPSPYRIPEIEDLLARATSNREKPGKLRESCTDVSQDIAMIIVDTVFRGYKPEDYQEAISDVENLLEAFQWTLHDDYWMKRSSGWRSLIYEVDDRIRVGKKIDWATLTLGVEEMLVSFDWYFDSGLYLRARVMESLREMEQDFLELVEGNGDIVIT
;
A
#
# COMPACT_ATOMS: atom_id res chain seq x y z
N MET A 1 -21.95 -0.49 20.78
CA MET A 1 -20.69 0.20 20.43
C MET A 1 -20.79 0.61 18.98
N PRO A 2 -20.23 1.76 18.56
CA PRO A 2 -20.20 2.10 17.14
C PRO A 2 -19.40 1.02 16.40
N THR A 3 -20.04 0.36 15.44
CA THR A 3 -19.40 -0.57 14.51
C THR A 3 -18.53 0.26 13.57
N GLY A 4 -17.21 0.24 13.77
CA GLY A 4 -16.26 0.87 12.85
C GLY A 4 -16.38 0.27 11.44
N LEU A 5 -16.09 1.06 10.42
CA LEU A 5 -16.09 0.59 9.04
C LEU A 5 -14.66 0.13 8.75
N TYR A 6 -14.37 -1.17 8.74
CA TYR A 6 -13.01 -1.63 8.50
C TYR A 6 -12.79 -2.03 7.04
N CYS A 7 -11.63 -1.68 6.48
CA CYS A 7 -11.18 -2.25 5.23
C CYS A 7 -10.88 -3.73 5.42
N VAL A 8 -11.51 -4.58 4.61
CA VAL A 8 -11.38 -6.04 4.73
C VAL A 8 -10.04 -6.58 4.23
N VAL A 9 -9.23 -5.74 3.56
CA VAL A 9 -7.89 -6.11 3.11
C VAL A 9 -6.85 -5.80 4.19
N CYS A 10 -6.81 -4.55 4.70
CA CYS A 10 -5.75 -4.12 5.62
C CYS A 10 -6.15 -4.10 7.10
N GLY A 11 -7.45 -4.20 7.40
CA GLY A 11 -8.01 -4.12 8.74
C GLY A 11 -8.05 -2.71 9.34
N PHE A 12 -7.59 -1.67 8.63
CA PHE A 12 -7.68 -0.31 9.13
C PHE A 12 -9.10 0.24 9.07
N ASP A 13 -9.43 1.09 10.04
CA ASP A 13 -10.69 1.81 10.09
C ASP A 13 -10.75 2.81 8.92
N LEU A 14 -11.92 2.88 8.30
CA LEU A 14 -12.28 3.84 7.29
C LEU A 14 -12.82 5.06 8.05
N PRO A 15 -12.00 6.11 8.22
CA PRO A 15 -12.23 7.13 9.22
C PRO A 15 -13.60 7.79 9.01
N SER A 16 -14.53 7.54 9.93
CA SER A 16 -15.86 8.17 9.88
C SER A 16 -15.84 9.58 10.45
N SER A 17 -14.89 9.91 11.34
CA SER A 17 -14.88 11.17 12.11
C SER A 17 -13.78 12.17 11.74
N ALA A 18 -12.80 11.79 10.92
CA ALA A 18 -11.60 12.61 10.73
C ALA A 18 -11.85 13.93 9.97
N ILE A 19 -13.01 14.09 9.33
CA ILE A 19 -13.23 15.21 8.41
C ILE A 19 -14.51 15.94 8.77
N ARG A 20 -14.30 16.99 9.56
CA ARG A 20 -15.27 18.08 9.66
C ARG A 20 -15.34 18.88 8.35
N ASP A 21 -14.28 18.85 7.54
CA ASP A 21 -14.17 19.63 6.29
C ASP A 21 -14.28 18.76 5.04
N SER A 22 -15.51 18.39 4.67
CA SER A 22 -15.82 17.59 3.46
C SER A 22 -15.32 18.18 2.13
N TRP A 23 -14.71 19.35 2.14
CA TRP A 23 -14.17 20.07 0.98
C TRP A 23 -12.76 19.65 0.56
N LYS A 24 -12.01 18.95 1.43
CA LYS A 24 -10.59 18.66 1.17
C LYS A 24 -10.30 17.99 -0.20
N PRO A 25 -11.05 16.95 -0.63
CA PRO A 25 -10.75 16.30 -1.91
C PRO A 25 -10.92 17.23 -3.12
N VAL A 26 -11.99 18.04 -3.14
CA VAL A 26 -12.28 18.93 -4.29
C VAL A 26 -11.33 20.13 -4.35
N LEU A 27 -10.63 20.43 -3.26
CA LEU A 27 -9.60 21.44 -3.26
C LEU A 27 -8.28 20.93 -3.86
N GLU A 28 -8.09 19.62 -4.03
CA GLU A 28 -6.85 19.09 -4.61
C GLU A 28 -6.64 19.58 -6.05
N ARG A 29 -7.73 19.74 -6.82
CA ARG A 29 -7.70 20.11 -8.23
C ARG A 29 -8.66 21.24 -8.55
N GLU A 30 -8.21 22.20 -9.36
CA GLU A 30 -9.03 23.36 -9.75
C GLU A 30 -10.31 22.93 -10.48
N ASP A 31 -10.24 21.93 -11.36
CA ASP A 31 -11.40 21.44 -12.10
C ASP A 31 -12.43 20.75 -11.20
N TRP A 32 -11.98 20.09 -10.12
CA TRP A 32 -12.87 19.52 -9.10
C TRP A 32 -13.50 20.61 -8.24
N GLY A 33 -12.74 21.64 -7.89
CA GLY A 33 -13.22 22.82 -7.17
C GLY A 33 -14.31 23.56 -7.94
N ALA A 34 -14.11 23.76 -9.24
CA ALA A 34 -15.14 24.35 -10.13
C ALA A 34 -16.41 23.48 -10.19
N LYS A 35 -16.26 22.16 -10.39
CA LYS A 35 -17.39 21.21 -10.36
C LYS A 35 -18.14 21.27 -9.01
N ALA A 36 -17.42 21.43 -7.90
CA ALA A 36 -18.03 21.53 -6.57
C ALA A 36 -18.79 22.84 -6.37
N GLN A 37 -18.27 23.96 -6.88
CA GLN A 37 -18.96 25.26 -6.87
C GLN A 37 -20.23 25.20 -7.73
N ASP A 38 -20.17 24.61 -8.91
CA ASP A 38 -21.36 24.41 -9.77
C ASP A 38 -22.39 23.47 -9.11
N ALA A 39 -21.93 22.55 -8.25
CA ALA A 39 -22.77 21.59 -7.56
C ALA A 39 -23.47 22.13 -6.29
N LEU A 40 -23.25 23.40 -5.91
CA LEU A 40 -23.78 24.04 -4.69
C LEU A 40 -25.33 23.96 -4.55
N GLU A 41 -26.07 23.64 -5.61
CA GLU A 41 -27.51 23.34 -5.60
C GLU A 41 -27.87 21.93 -5.04
N GLY A 42 -27.05 21.39 -4.14
CA GLY A 42 -27.26 20.05 -3.54
C GLY A 42 -26.97 18.89 -4.50
N ARG A 43 -26.08 19.09 -5.47
CA ARG A 43 -25.59 18.02 -6.36
C ARG A 43 -24.31 17.43 -5.78
N SER A 44 -24.01 16.21 -6.20
CA SER A 44 -22.74 15.54 -5.86
C SER A 44 -21.73 15.76 -6.97
N VAL A 45 -20.45 15.85 -6.62
CA VAL A 45 -19.36 15.82 -7.61
C VAL A 45 -18.97 14.37 -7.84
N ILE A 46 -19.16 13.93 -9.08
CA ILE A 46 -18.80 12.60 -9.56
C ILE A 46 -17.71 12.76 -10.61
N VAL A 47 -16.64 11.99 -10.46
CA VAL A 47 -15.55 11.87 -11.43
C VAL A 47 -15.40 10.41 -11.84
N SER A 48 -14.52 10.13 -12.80
CA SER A 48 -14.20 8.73 -13.10
C SER A 48 -13.36 8.12 -11.98
N ALA A 49 -13.54 6.83 -11.72
CA ALA A 49 -12.74 6.15 -10.69
C ALA A 49 -11.25 6.14 -11.05
N ALA A 50 -10.92 5.92 -12.32
CA ALA A 50 -9.55 5.98 -12.82
C ALA A 50 -8.90 7.37 -12.60
N GLU A 51 -9.65 8.45 -12.79
CA GLU A 51 -9.16 9.80 -12.53
C GLU A 51 -8.83 10.04 -11.05
N LEU A 52 -9.68 9.56 -10.14
CA LEU A 52 -9.40 9.61 -8.71
C LEU A 52 -8.19 8.73 -8.34
N GLU A 53 -8.16 7.49 -8.85
CA GLU A 53 -7.06 6.51 -8.67
C GLU A 53 -5.71 7.02 -9.17
N ALA A 54 -5.70 7.91 -10.18
CA ALA A 54 -4.52 8.56 -10.74
C ALA A 54 -4.17 9.92 -10.08
N THR A 55 -4.96 10.41 -9.12
CA THR A 55 -4.67 11.70 -8.45
C THR A 55 -3.72 11.48 -7.27
N ASP A 56 -2.67 12.30 -7.14
CA ASP A 56 -1.83 12.33 -5.93
C ASP A 56 -2.29 13.49 -5.04
N PHE A 57 -2.73 13.18 -3.82
CA PHE A 57 -3.21 14.20 -2.88
C PHE A 57 -2.02 14.83 -2.17
N THR A 58 -1.58 15.98 -2.67
CA THR A 58 -0.43 16.73 -2.15
C THR A 58 -0.81 17.70 -1.03
N ARG A 59 -2.06 18.21 -1.03
CA ARG A 59 -2.51 19.18 -0.01
C ARG A 59 -2.83 18.52 1.32
N ASP A 60 -3.42 17.32 1.25
CA ASP A 60 -3.72 16.49 2.40
C ASP A 60 -3.60 15.02 2.00
N PRO A 61 -2.40 14.42 2.10
CA PRO A 61 -2.15 13.03 1.72
C PRO A 61 -3.09 12.02 2.39
N CYS A 62 -3.56 12.32 3.60
CA CYS A 62 -4.48 11.49 4.34
C CYS A 62 -5.86 11.37 3.67
N THR A 63 -6.14 12.21 2.69
CA THR A 63 -7.35 12.14 1.87
C THR A 63 -7.53 10.75 1.25
N TRP A 64 -6.43 10.04 0.96
CA TRP A 64 -6.47 8.68 0.44
C TRP A 64 -7.11 7.65 1.36
N SER A 65 -7.00 7.79 2.68
CA SER A 65 -7.54 6.81 3.64
C SER A 65 -9.06 6.84 3.72
N MET A 66 -9.70 7.89 3.22
CA MET A 66 -11.16 7.99 3.19
C MET A 66 -11.83 7.20 2.08
N PHE A 67 -11.14 7.03 0.96
CA PHE A 67 -11.76 6.53 -0.25
C PHE A 67 -11.78 5.01 -0.23
N PHE A 68 -12.95 4.44 -0.51
CA PHE A 68 -13.13 3.01 -0.57
C PHE A 68 -14.12 2.57 -1.65
N ARG A 69 -13.98 1.31 -2.03
CA ARG A 69 -14.94 0.52 -2.81
C ARG A 69 -15.60 -0.49 -1.88
N ILE A 70 -16.72 -1.04 -2.31
CA ILE A 70 -17.40 -2.15 -1.64
C ILE A 70 -17.49 -3.31 -2.62
N ILE A 71 -17.16 -4.53 -2.17
CA ILE A 71 -17.68 -5.73 -2.83
C ILE A 71 -19.07 -5.99 -2.25
N LEU A 72 -20.10 -5.89 -3.10
CA LEU A 72 -21.50 -6.12 -2.74
C LEU A 72 -21.88 -7.56 -3.01
N ASP A 73 -22.20 -8.32 -1.96
CA ASP A 73 -22.85 -9.63 -2.06
C ASP A 73 -24.36 -9.42 -1.85
N ASP A 74 -25.08 -9.22 -2.96
CA ASP A 74 -26.54 -9.10 -2.95
C ASP A 74 -27.17 -10.49 -3.11
N PRO A 75 -27.92 -10.99 -2.12
CA PRO A 75 -28.57 -12.30 -2.20
C PRO A 75 -29.59 -12.41 -3.34
N ARG A 76 -30.01 -11.28 -3.94
CA ARG A 76 -30.95 -11.24 -5.07
C ARG A 76 -30.28 -11.39 -6.42
N ASN A 77 -28.99 -11.01 -6.54
CA ASN A 77 -28.33 -10.90 -7.84
C ASN A 77 -27.47 -12.12 -8.19
N ASN A 78 -27.42 -13.15 -7.34
CA ASN A 78 -26.63 -14.39 -7.46
C ASN A 78 -25.10 -14.23 -7.65
N ALA A 79 -24.60 -13.06 -8.03
CA ALA A 79 -23.20 -12.74 -8.24
C ALA A 79 -22.82 -11.46 -7.47
N PRO A 80 -21.73 -11.49 -6.68
CA PRO A 80 -21.19 -10.29 -6.08
C PRO A 80 -20.67 -9.32 -7.15
N CYS A 81 -20.65 -8.02 -6.86
CA CYS A 81 -20.08 -7.02 -7.75
C CYS A 81 -19.25 -5.98 -6.99
N ILE A 82 -18.26 -5.39 -7.66
CA ILE A 82 -17.50 -4.25 -7.12
C ILE A 82 -18.26 -2.95 -7.38
N THR A 83 -18.24 -2.03 -6.43
CA THR A 83 -18.85 -0.70 -6.58
C THR A 83 -17.87 0.32 -7.15
N GLY A 84 -18.39 1.50 -7.46
CA GLY A 84 -17.55 2.69 -7.59
C GLY A 84 -16.93 3.11 -6.26
N ILE A 85 -16.17 4.20 -6.29
CA ILE A 85 -15.47 4.76 -5.14
C ILE A 85 -16.37 5.76 -4.41
N THR A 86 -16.36 5.72 -3.08
CA THR A 86 -17.00 6.72 -2.23
C THR A 86 -16.16 6.96 -0.97
N TYR A 87 -16.68 7.79 -0.06
CA TYR A 87 -16.05 8.10 1.22
C TYR A 87 -17.10 8.10 2.34
N THR A 88 -16.64 7.89 3.58
CA THR A 88 -17.50 7.91 4.76
C THR A 88 -17.80 9.35 5.18
N ARG A 89 -19.05 9.62 5.55
CA ARG A 89 -19.39 10.87 6.23
C ARG A 89 -19.56 10.64 7.73
N PRO A 90 -19.15 11.61 8.56
CA PRO A 90 -19.48 11.59 9.97
C PRO A 90 -21.00 11.47 10.17
N ASN A 91 -21.41 10.58 11.08
CA ASN A 91 -22.80 10.40 11.53
C ASN A 91 -23.80 9.86 10.49
N GLN A 92 -23.33 9.36 9.34
CA GLN A 92 -24.22 8.79 8.33
C GLN A 92 -24.51 7.31 8.61
N THR A 93 -25.76 7.01 8.98
CA THR A 93 -26.24 5.64 9.25
C THR A 93 -26.71 4.90 8.00
N ASP A 94 -27.02 5.63 6.91
CA ASP A 94 -27.38 5.07 5.59
C ASP A 94 -26.18 5.20 4.65
N THR A 95 -25.27 4.23 4.69
CA THR A 95 -24.12 4.19 3.77
C THR A 95 -24.63 3.73 2.40
N ARG A 96 -24.53 4.62 1.42
CA ARG A 96 -24.87 4.35 0.03
C ARG A 96 -23.64 4.47 -0.84
N VAL A 97 -23.52 3.57 -1.80
CA VAL A 97 -22.36 3.46 -2.70
C VAL A 97 -22.81 3.48 -4.16
N PRO A 98 -22.02 4.08 -5.07
CA PRO A 98 -22.30 4.04 -6.50
C PRO A 98 -22.24 2.61 -7.02
N THR A 99 -23.28 2.14 -7.70
CA THR A 99 -23.35 0.79 -8.28
C THR A 99 -22.45 0.60 -9.50
N GLN A 100 -21.87 1.68 -10.04
CA GLN A 100 -21.03 1.65 -11.23
C GLN A 100 -19.54 1.68 -10.85
N PRO A 101 -18.75 0.63 -11.15
CA PRO A 101 -17.33 0.52 -10.79
C PRO A 101 -16.45 1.68 -11.25
N HIS A 102 -16.79 2.29 -12.40
CA HIS A 102 -16.00 3.33 -13.04
C HIS A 102 -16.29 4.75 -12.52
N ARG A 103 -17.13 4.91 -11.49
CA ARG A 103 -17.48 6.21 -10.91
C ARG A 103 -16.88 6.40 -9.53
N ALA A 104 -16.54 7.65 -9.21
CA ALA A 104 -16.10 8.04 -7.88
C ALA A 104 -16.87 9.28 -7.39
N PHE A 105 -17.41 9.20 -6.18
CA PHE A 105 -17.93 10.37 -5.46
C PHE A 105 -16.80 11.03 -4.69
N ILE A 106 -16.51 12.29 -5.00
CA ILE A 106 -15.46 13.07 -4.31
C ILE A 106 -16.04 14.19 -3.45
N TRP A 107 -17.32 14.55 -3.64
CA TRP A 107 -18.02 15.55 -2.82
C TRP A 107 -19.55 15.47 -2.94
N GLY A 108 -20.26 16.06 -1.99
CA GLY A 108 -21.72 16.15 -1.98
C GLY A 108 -22.41 14.86 -1.54
N ASP A 109 -23.74 14.86 -1.49
CA ASP A 109 -24.50 13.85 -0.74
C ASP A 109 -24.90 12.64 -1.60
N PRO A 110 -24.31 11.44 -1.38
CA PRO A 110 -24.69 10.24 -2.12
C PRO A 110 -26.08 9.72 -1.73
N THR A 111 -26.73 10.28 -0.70
CA THR A 111 -27.99 9.74 -0.15
C THR A 111 -29.24 10.04 -0.96
N ARG A 112 -29.19 11.00 -1.89
CA ARG A 112 -30.32 11.23 -2.80
C ARG A 112 -30.60 9.93 -3.53
N LYS A 113 -31.80 9.35 -3.33
CA LYS A 113 -32.27 8.11 -3.96
C LYS A 113 -32.14 8.26 -5.48
N SER A 114 -30.99 7.86 -5.99
CA SER A 114 -30.72 7.77 -7.41
C SER A 114 -30.65 6.29 -7.75
N ARG A 115 -31.03 5.95 -8.98
CA ARG A 115 -30.87 4.59 -9.54
C ARG A 115 -29.41 4.11 -9.56
N TRP A 116 -28.46 5.00 -9.23
CA TRP A 116 -27.02 4.75 -9.28
C TRP A 116 -26.43 4.44 -7.91
N ASN A 117 -27.20 4.55 -6.83
CA ASN A 117 -26.70 4.33 -5.47
C ASN A 117 -27.50 3.23 -4.78
N THR A 118 -26.80 2.27 -4.17
CA THR A 118 -27.42 1.21 -3.38
C THR A 118 -27.01 1.32 -1.91
N GLY A 119 -27.95 1.02 -1.02
CA GLY A 119 -27.64 0.80 0.39
C GLY A 119 -27.13 -0.63 0.60
N PHE A 120 -26.38 -0.83 1.67
CA PHE A 120 -25.83 -2.13 2.05
C PHE A 120 -25.66 -2.22 3.56
N GLN A 121 -25.52 -3.44 4.05
CA GLN A 121 -25.08 -3.73 5.40
C GLN A 121 -23.59 -4.06 5.38
N ILE A 122 -22.81 -3.32 6.14
CA ILE A 122 -21.37 -3.56 6.29
C ILE A 122 -21.16 -4.92 6.95
N VAL A 123 -20.23 -5.70 6.41
CA VAL A 123 -19.73 -6.91 7.08
C VAL A 123 -18.76 -6.50 8.16
N ASP A 124 -19.08 -6.89 9.40
CA ASP A 124 -18.13 -6.84 10.49
C ASP A 124 -17.26 -8.11 10.42
N ILE A 125 -16.09 -7.97 9.81
CA ILE A 125 -15.08 -9.05 9.68
C ILE A 125 -14.45 -9.45 11.03
N LEU A 126 -14.64 -8.64 12.08
CA LEU A 126 -14.11 -8.89 13.43
C LEU A 126 -15.15 -9.56 14.34
N GLU A 127 -16.44 -9.44 14.02
CA GLU A 127 -17.51 -10.13 14.71
C GLU A 127 -17.77 -11.53 14.15
N LYS A 128 -18.11 -12.47 15.05
CA LYS A 128 -18.27 -13.89 14.65
C LYS A 128 -19.58 -14.12 13.89
N ASN A 129 -20.57 -13.24 14.06
CA ASN A 129 -21.92 -13.42 13.56
C ASN A 129 -22.60 -12.05 13.38
N PRO A 130 -22.31 -11.29 12.32
CA PRO A 130 -23.07 -10.08 12.04
C PRO A 130 -24.55 -10.47 11.83
N ILE A 131 -25.46 -9.77 12.50
CA ILE A 131 -26.92 -9.98 12.35
C ILE A 131 -27.29 -9.58 10.92
N LYS A 132 -27.40 -10.56 10.02
CA LYS A 132 -27.77 -10.32 8.61
C LYS A 132 -29.23 -9.89 8.55
N LYS A 133 -29.49 -8.68 8.06
CA LYS A 133 -30.86 -8.24 7.77
C LYS A 133 -31.33 -8.93 6.48
N PRO A 134 -32.44 -9.69 6.51
CA PRO A 134 -32.93 -10.38 5.31
C PRO A 134 -33.15 -9.39 4.15
N GLY A 135 -32.66 -9.76 2.96
CA GLY A 135 -32.83 -8.98 1.73
C GLY A 135 -31.97 -7.71 1.60
N VAL A 136 -31.09 -7.42 2.58
CA VAL A 136 -30.14 -6.31 2.49
C VAL A 136 -28.80 -6.84 1.96
N PRO A 137 -28.22 -6.26 0.90
CA PRO A 137 -26.90 -6.65 0.40
C PRO A 137 -25.83 -6.51 1.49
N LEU A 138 -24.88 -7.44 1.52
CA LEU A 138 -23.70 -7.33 2.37
C LEU A 138 -22.60 -6.58 1.62
N GLY A 139 -21.90 -5.67 2.31
CA GLY A 139 -20.79 -4.93 1.75
C GLY A 139 -19.49 -5.23 2.48
N TYR A 140 -18.46 -5.56 1.71
CA TYR A 140 -17.09 -5.77 2.16
C TYR A 140 -16.24 -4.56 1.73
N PRO A 141 -15.96 -3.61 2.64
CA PRO A 141 -15.26 -2.38 2.28
C PRO A 141 -13.78 -2.60 2.00
N ILE A 142 -13.25 -1.95 0.97
CA ILE A 142 -11.83 -2.01 0.59
C ILE A 142 -11.37 -0.59 0.30
N HIS A 143 -10.33 -0.10 0.98
CA HIS A 143 -9.73 1.19 0.61
C HIS A 143 -9.38 1.21 -0.88
N ALA A 144 -9.55 2.36 -1.54
CA ALA A 144 -9.26 2.50 -2.96
C ALA A 144 -7.80 2.10 -3.28
N HIS A 145 -6.83 2.48 -2.45
CA HIS A 145 -5.44 2.06 -2.62
C HIS A 145 -5.22 0.56 -2.33
N CYS A 146 -5.96 -0.05 -1.39
CA CYS A 146 -5.89 -1.48 -1.13
C CYS A 146 -6.41 -2.27 -2.34
N TRP A 147 -7.44 -1.74 -3.00
CA TRP A 147 -7.93 -2.28 -4.27
C TRP A 147 -6.86 -2.21 -5.34
N LEU A 148 -6.18 -1.08 -5.52
CA LEU A 148 -5.07 -0.96 -6.49
C LEU A 148 -3.92 -1.94 -6.20
N LEU A 149 -3.57 -2.15 -4.92
CA LEU A 149 -2.57 -3.14 -4.52
C LEU A 149 -3.03 -4.58 -4.74
N ALA A 150 -4.33 -4.88 -4.65
CA ALA A 150 -4.86 -6.19 -5.02
C ALA A 150 -4.61 -6.53 -6.50
N ASN A 151 -4.62 -5.53 -7.40
CA ASN A 151 -4.22 -5.73 -8.79
C ASN A 151 -2.77 -6.19 -8.92
N ARG A 152 -1.89 -5.64 -8.08
CA ARG A 152 -0.45 -5.94 -8.13
C ARG A 152 -0.12 -7.34 -7.63
N VAL A 153 -0.88 -7.82 -6.66
CA VAL A 153 -0.65 -9.14 -6.06
C VAL A 153 -1.38 -10.23 -6.84
N ILE A 154 -2.70 -10.07 -7.07
CA ILE A 154 -3.56 -11.13 -7.62
C ILE A 154 -4.00 -10.83 -9.06
N GLY A 155 -4.22 -9.56 -9.38
CA GLY A 155 -4.79 -9.10 -10.65
C GLY A 155 -6.29 -8.84 -10.56
N HIS A 156 -6.71 -7.63 -10.97
CA HIS A 156 -8.11 -7.19 -10.92
C HIS A 156 -9.02 -8.09 -11.74
N ASP A 157 -8.63 -8.44 -12.96
CA ASP A 157 -9.46 -9.28 -13.83
C ASP A 157 -9.77 -10.63 -13.20
N VAL A 158 -8.78 -11.24 -12.53
CA VAL A 158 -8.93 -12.54 -11.86
C VAL A 158 -9.84 -12.40 -10.63
N VAL A 159 -9.64 -11.35 -9.82
CA VAL A 159 -10.45 -11.08 -8.63
C VAL A 159 -11.89 -10.76 -9.00
N GLU A 160 -12.12 -9.90 -10.00
CA GLU A 160 -13.45 -9.47 -10.43
C GLU A 160 -14.28 -10.63 -11.01
N GLN A 161 -13.65 -11.54 -11.75
CA GLN A 161 -14.30 -12.76 -12.26
C GLN A 161 -14.66 -13.74 -11.14
N ASN A 162 -13.99 -13.67 -9.99
CA ASN A 162 -14.08 -14.64 -8.89
C ASN A 162 -14.40 -14.01 -7.54
N LEU A 163 -15.16 -12.90 -7.50
CA LEU A 163 -15.42 -12.13 -6.27
C LEU A 163 -15.98 -12.98 -5.12
N ARG A 164 -16.76 -14.02 -5.42
CA ARG A 164 -17.28 -14.93 -4.38
C ARG A 164 -16.17 -15.75 -3.71
N ALA A 165 -15.19 -16.22 -4.48
CA ALA A 165 -14.01 -16.89 -3.93
C ALA A 165 -13.16 -15.89 -3.13
N PHE A 166 -12.99 -14.67 -3.63
CA PHE A 166 -12.23 -13.63 -2.95
C PHE A 166 -12.86 -13.25 -1.60
N ILE A 167 -14.18 -13.10 -1.53
CA ILE A 167 -14.92 -12.90 -0.26
C ILE A 167 -14.64 -14.04 0.72
N LYS A 168 -14.70 -15.30 0.27
CA LYS A 168 -14.44 -16.46 1.14
C LYS A 168 -12.99 -16.47 1.64
N ALA A 169 -12.02 -16.10 0.81
CA ALA A 169 -10.61 -15.98 1.19
C ALA A 169 -10.42 -14.89 2.27
N ILE A 170 -11.06 -13.73 2.10
CA ILE A 170 -11.09 -12.66 3.12
C ILE A 170 -11.66 -13.19 4.45
N GLU A 171 -12.80 -13.89 4.41
CA GLU A 171 -13.43 -14.45 5.61
C GLU A 171 -12.54 -15.50 6.28
N ALA A 172 -11.88 -16.36 5.50
CA ALA A 172 -10.94 -17.36 6.00
C ALA A 172 -9.72 -16.72 6.66
N PHE A 173 -9.12 -15.72 6.00
CA PHE A 173 -8.00 -14.94 6.51
C PHE A 173 -8.31 -14.34 7.89
N TRP A 174 -9.41 -13.58 8.02
CA TRP A 174 -9.77 -12.93 9.29
C TRP A 174 -10.17 -13.94 10.37
N LYS A 175 -10.76 -15.07 9.97
CA LYS A 175 -11.05 -16.18 10.88
C LYS A 175 -9.77 -16.80 11.46
N ARG A 176 -8.70 -16.91 10.68
CA ARG A 176 -7.38 -17.40 11.14
C ARG A 176 -6.65 -16.38 12.01
N LYS A 177 -6.59 -15.11 11.56
CA LYS A 177 -5.86 -14.03 12.25
C LYS A 177 -6.42 -13.70 13.65
N GLY A 178 -7.72 -13.89 13.86
CA GLY A 178 -8.36 -13.64 15.16
C GLY A 178 -8.57 -12.14 15.45
N LYS A 179 -9.43 -11.85 16.44
CA LYS A 179 -10.13 -10.56 16.55
C LYS A 179 -9.32 -9.32 16.93
N ARG A 180 -8.11 -9.45 17.52
CA ARG A 180 -7.48 -8.32 18.25
C ARG A 180 -5.95 -8.25 18.28
N GLN A 181 -5.23 -9.32 17.92
CA GLN A 181 -3.77 -9.32 18.13
C GLN A 181 -3.02 -8.41 17.13
N GLU A 182 -3.58 -8.10 15.96
CA GLU A 182 -2.92 -7.28 14.91
C GLU A 182 -3.65 -5.97 14.53
N LEU A 183 -4.83 -5.71 15.10
CA LEU A 183 -5.38 -4.34 15.14
C LEU A 183 -4.68 -3.49 16.20
N SER A 184 -3.85 -4.13 17.04
CA SER A 184 -2.93 -3.40 17.88
C SER A 184 -2.08 -2.51 16.99
N THR A 185 -2.24 -1.21 17.18
CA THR A 185 -1.35 -0.16 16.69
C THR A 185 0.08 -0.33 17.23
N GLU A 186 0.28 -1.24 18.18
CA GLU A 186 1.61 -1.65 18.60
C GLU A 186 2.22 -2.44 17.46
N HIS A 187 3.15 -1.77 16.79
CA HIS A 187 4.08 -2.36 15.87
C HIS A 187 4.82 -3.52 16.56
N SER A 188 4.26 -4.73 16.48
CA SER A 188 4.96 -5.96 16.83
C SER A 188 5.98 -6.18 15.72
N CYS A 189 7.22 -5.76 15.99
CA CYS A 189 8.39 -5.93 15.13
C CYS A 189 8.65 -7.39 14.69
N LYS A 190 7.83 -8.37 15.10
CA LYS A 190 7.89 -9.79 14.70
C LYS A 190 7.33 -10.12 13.30
N SER A 191 6.72 -9.18 12.58
CA SER A 191 6.36 -9.44 11.16
C SER A 191 7.65 -9.57 10.34
N VAL A 192 7.73 -10.62 9.52
CA VAL A 192 8.87 -10.91 8.62
C VAL A 192 9.09 -9.78 7.60
N VAL A 193 8.08 -8.94 7.41
CA VAL A 193 8.09 -7.82 6.44
C VAL A 193 8.40 -6.48 7.10
N CYS A 194 8.57 -6.43 8.44
CA CYS A 194 9.10 -5.20 9.03
C CYS A 194 10.60 -5.09 8.79
N PHE A 195 11.03 -4.02 8.14
CA PHE A 195 12.46 -3.71 7.98
C PHE A 195 13.20 -3.59 9.32
N CYS A 196 12.48 -3.22 10.37
CA CYS A 196 12.98 -3.27 11.75
C CYS A 196 13.41 -4.67 12.22
N HIS A 197 12.84 -5.76 11.67
CA HIS A 197 13.22 -7.14 12.01
C HIS A 197 14.48 -7.59 11.26
N ASP A 198 14.72 -7.13 10.03
CA ASP A 198 15.95 -7.48 9.29
C ASP A 198 17.18 -6.82 9.94
N MET A 199 17.01 -5.58 10.44
CA MET A 199 18.00 -4.96 11.34
C MET A 199 18.14 -5.70 12.68
N ARG A 200 17.06 -6.30 13.21
CA ARG A 200 17.06 -7.02 14.51
C ARG A 200 17.60 -8.45 14.45
N SER A 201 17.45 -9.13 13.32
CA SER A 201 17.95 -10.49 13.10
C SER A 201 19.47 -10.58 13.34
N SER A 202 20.18 -9.47 13.14
CA SER A 202 21.62 -9.35 13.41
C SER A 202 21.97 -9.02 14.87
N TYR A 203 21.00 -8.60 15.72
CA TYR A 203 21.28 -8.14 17.09
C TYR A 203 20.16 -8.50 18.10
N PRO A 204 20.30 -9.60 18.87
CA PRO A 204 19.43 -9.90 19.99
C PRO A 204 19.81 -9.02 21.20
N GLY A 205 18.94 -8.10 21.65
CA GLY A 205 19.27 -7.36 22.88
C GLY A 205 18.25 -6.36 23.43
N GLU A 206 17.64 -5.48 22.63
CA GLU A 206 16.96 -4.31 23.21
C GLU A 206 15.55 -4.01 22.65
N GLU A 207 14.70 -3.55 23.57
CA GLU A 207 13.27 -3.27 23.39
C GLU A 207 13.08 -1.79 22.98
N TRP A 208 13.50 -1.46 21.76
CA TRP A 208 13.56 -0.08 21.25
C TRP A 208 12.30 0.29 20.45
N VAL A 209 11.18 0.57 21.12
CA VAL A 209 10.08 1.31 20.49
C VAL A 209 9.48 2.31 21.50
N PRO A 210 9.61 3.63 21.27
CA PRO A 210 8.88 4.63 22.04
C PRO A 210 7.37 4.40 21.90
N LYS A 211 6.71 3.91 22.95
CA LYS A 211 5.28 3.56 22.97
C LYS A 211 4.32 4.74 22.72
N GLN A 212 4.82 5.98 22.66
CA GLN A 212 3.97 7.19 22.71
C GLN A 212 3.73 7.88 21.36
N THR A 213 4.50 7.60 20.30
CA THR A 213 4.36 8.28 18.99
C THR A 213 3.43 7.56 18.01
N LEU A 214 3.30 6.23 18.05
CA LEU A 214 2.53 5.43 17.07
C LEU A 214 1.04 5.79 16.91
N LYS A 215 0.40 6.43 17.90
CA LYS A 215 -1.05 6.73 17.84
C LYS A 215 -1.44 7.79 16.81
N HIS A 216 -0.53 8.72 16.45
CA HIS A 216 -0.84 9.75 15.44
C HIS A 216 -0.63 9.28 14.01
N TYR A 217 0.33 8.38 13.77
CA TYR A 217 0.74 7.95 12.43
C TYR A 217 -0.27 7.04 11.70
N ILE A 218 -1.11 6.33 12.45
CA ILE A 218 -1.90 5.22 11.87
C ILE A 218 -3.19 5.67 11.16
N PHE A 219 -3.70 6.85 11.48
CA PHE A 219 -4.98 7.31 10.93
C PHE A 219 -4.86 8.16 9.66
N CYS A 220 -3.63 8.52 9.26
CA CYS A 220 -3.37 9.59 8.31
C CYS A 220 -2.17 9.26 7.43
N SER A 221 -2.20 8.10 6.76
CA SER A 221 -1.10 7.69 5.87
C SER A 221 -1.38 8.17 4.42
N PRO A 222 -0.36 8.66 3.70
CA PRO A 222 -0.42 8.88 2.26
C PRO A 222 -0.77 7.60 1.48
N SER A 223 -0.84 7.71 0.16
CA SER A 223 -1.09 6.55 -0.70
C SER A 223 0.00 5.49 -0.53
N PRO A 224 -0.32 4.27 -0.07
CA PRO A 224 0.64 3.18 -0.11
C PRO A 224 0.86 2.67 -1.54
N TYR A 225 0.10 3.15 -2.54
CA TYR A 225 0.23 2.71 -3.93
C TYR A 225 1.21 3.58 -4.74
N ARG A 226 1.35 4.86 -4.41
CA ARG A 226 2.30 5.77 -5.08
C ARG A 226 3.06 6.56 -4.04
N ILE A 227 4.37 6.35 -4.01
CA ILE A 227 5.28 6.97 -3.05
C ILE A 227 6.24 7.83 -3.88
N PRO A 228 6.03 9.16 -3.94
CA PRO A 228 6.80 10.05 -4.81
C PRO A 228 8.31 9.92 -4.66
N GLU A 229 8.80 9.75 -3.44
CA GLU A 229 10.22 9.68 -3.14
C GLU A 229 10.87 8.39 -3.70
N ILE A 230 10.10 7.30 -3.83
CA ILE A 230 10.54 6.08 -4.52
C ILE A 230 10.66 6.34 -6.02
N GLU A 231 9.70 7.04 -6.62
CA GLU A 231 9.76 7.41 -8.04
C GLU A 231 10.92 8.35 -8.35
N ASP A 232 11.20 9.31 -7.46
CA ASP A 232 12.37 10.19 -7.56
C ASP A 232 13.69 9.41 -7.49
N LEU A 233 13.78 8.45 -6.57
CA LEU A 233 14.95 7.57 -6.48
C LEU A 233 15.11 6.72 -7.75
N LEU A 234 14.03 6.15 -8.28
CA LEU A 234 14.05 5.39 -9.52
C LEU A 234 14.42 6.26 -10.72
N ALA A 235 13.95 7.50 -10.78
CA ALA A 235 14.32 8.44 -11.83
C ALA A 235 15.83 8.72 -11.80
N ARG A 236 16.42 8.88 -10.60
CA ARG A 236 17.89 9.01 -10.45
C ARG A 236 18.63 7.74 -10.88
N ALA A 237 18.20 6.58 -10.38
CA ALA A 237 18.83 5.29 -10.66
C ALA A 237 18.67 4.81 -12.12
N THR A 238 17.71 5.35 -12.86
CA THR A 238 17.51 5.04 -14.29
C THR A 238 17.99 6.15 -15.23
N SER A 239 18.49 7.27 -14.68
CA SER A 239 19.06 8.33 -15.50
C SER A 239 20.34 7.84 -16.17
N ASN A 240 20.49 8.08 -17.48
CA ASN A 240 21.71 7.80 -18.23
C ASN A 240 22.81 8.79 -17.82
N ARG A 241 23.19 8.81 -16.54
CA ARG A 241 24.43 9.46 -16.14
C ARG A 241 25.54 8.63 -16.76
N GLU A 242 26.20 9.18 -17.76
CA GLU A 242 27.51 8.69 -18.16
C GLU A 242 28.34 8.66 -16.89
N LYS A 243 28.70 7.45 -16.44
CA LYS A 243 29.63 7.31 -15.32
C LYS A 243 30.82 8.20 -15.66
N PRO A 244 31.20 9.15 -14.78
CA PRO A 244 32.25 10.11 -15.09
C PRO A 244 33.41 9.34 -15.70
N GLY A 245 33.71 9.65 -16.97
CA GLY A 245 34.59 8.81 -17.79
C GLY A 245 35.86 8.52 -17.02
N LYS A 246 36.29 7.24 -16.98
CA LYS A 246 37.42 6.72 -16.20
C LYS A 246 38.60 7.71 -16.16
N LEU A 247 38.59 8.62 -15.18
CA LEU A 247 39.56 9.69 -15.03
C LEU A 247 40.41 9.35 -13.82
N ARG A 248 41.10 8.20 -13.88
CA ARG A 248 42.33 7.81 -13.16
C ARG A 248 42.48 6.30 -13.20
N GLU A 249 43.72 5.85 -13.30
CA GLU A 249 44.09 4.45 -13.03
C GLU A 249 43.58 4.11 -11.62
N SER A 250 42.81 3.02 -11.51
CA SER A 250 42.23 2.56 -10.24
C SER A 250 43.35 2.44 -9.20
N CYS A 251 43.18 3.13 -8.07
CA CYS A 251 44.23 3.26 -7.07
C CYS A 251 44.49 1.94 -6.29
N THR A 252 43.71 0.88 -6.54
CA THR A 252 43.87 -0.41 -5.86
C THR A 252 43.47 -1.59 -6.76
N ASP A 253 44.41 -2.53 -6.98
CA ASP A 253 44.18 -3.83 -7.63
C ASP A 253 43.49 -4.82 -6.66
N VAL A 254 42.35 -4.41 -6.10
CA VAL A 254 41.55 -5.23 -5.18
C VAL A 254 40.54 -6.01 -6.00
N SER A 255 40.53 -7.34 -5.85
CA SER A 255 39.53 -8.18 -6.50
C SER A 255 38.11 -7.80 -6.05
N GLN A 256 37.14 -7.92 -6.94
CA GLN A 256 35.72 -7.68 -6.67
C GLN A 256 35.21 -8.41 -5.43
N ASP A 257 35.64 -9.65 -5.20
CA ASP A 257 35.25 -10.45 -4.03
C ASP A 257 35.68 -9.81 -2.71
N ILE A 258 36.91 -9.30 -2.66
CA ILE A 258 37.42 -8.59 -1.48
C ILE A 258 36.67 -7.27 -1.28
N ALA A 259 36.39 -6.53 -2.36
CA ALA A 259 35.62 -5.30 -2.28
C ALA A 259 34.20 -5.54 -1.72
N MET A 260 33.52 -6.59 -2.18
CA MET A 260 32.21 -7.01 -1.63
C MET A 260 32.31 -7.37 -0.15
N ILE A 261 33.33 -8.13 0.26
CA ILE A 261 33.56 -8.48 1.68
C ILE A 261 33.77 -7.22 2.53
N ILE A 262 34.52 -6.23 2.03
CA ILE A 262 34.75 -4.98 2.74
C ILE A 262 33.43 -4.21 2.91
N VAL A 263 32.65 -4.04 1.84
CA VAL A 263 31.33 -3.37 1.91
C VAL A 263 30.40 -4.09 2.90
N ASP A 264 30.31 -5.41 2.84
CA ASP A 264 29.54 -6.20 3.82
C ASP A 264 30.05 -6.02 5.26
N THR A 265 31.38 -5.91 5.43
CA THR A 265 31.99 -5.70 6.75
C THR A 265 31.65 -4.32 7.30
N VAL A 266 31.63 -3.28 6.45
CA VAL A 266 31.16 -1.94 6.85
C VAL A 266 29.73 -2.06 7.37
N PHE A 267 28.79 -2.56 6.58
CA PHE A 267 27.40 -2.69 7.02
C PHE A 267 27.21 -3.50 8.31
N ARG A 268 27.98 -4.57 8.52
CA ARG A 268 27.91 -5.39 9.75
C ARG A 268 28.58 -4.76 10.96
N GLY A 269 29.44 -3.77 10.76
CA GLY A 269 30.16 -3.09 11.84
C GLY A 269 29.29 -2.05 12.56
N TYR A 270 28.25 -1.54 11.90
CA TYR A 270 27.38 -0.48 12.40
C TYR A 270 26.17 -1.04 13.16
N LYS A 271 25.74 -0.28 14.18
CA LYS A 271 24.48 -0.54 14.86
C LYS A 271 23.31 0.06 14.08
N PRO A 272 22.06 -0.38 14.32
CA PRO A 272 20.88 0.19 13.65
C PRO A 272 20.77 1.71 13.75
N GLU A 273 21.14 2.30 14.90
CA GLU A 273 21.13 3.76 15.12
C GLU A 273 22.13 4.53 14.25
N ASP A 274 23.22 3.88 13.83
CA ASP A 274 24.33 4.47 13.09
C ASP A 274 24.32 4.02 11.61
N TYR A 275 23.27 3.32 11.16
CA TYR A 275 23.24 2.69 9.84
C TYR A 275 23.29 3.69 8.69
N GLN A 276 22.82 4.92 8.90
CA GLN A 276 22.97 6.02 7.94
C GLN A 276 24.44 6.33 7.64
N GLU A 277 25.30 6.23 8.66
CA GLU A 277 26.74 6.46 8.53
C GLU A 277 27.39 5.33 7.73
N ALA A 278 26.93 4.09 7.92
CA ALA A 278 27.37 2.94 7.12
C ALA A 278 27.11 3.14 5.62
N ILE A 279 25.94 3.68 5.26
CA ILE A 279 25.58 3.95 3.86
C ILE A 279 26.52 5.01 3.27
N SER A 280 26.71 6.13 3.98
CA SER A 280 27.64 7.19 3.59
C SER A 280 29.08 6.68 3.44
N ASP A 281 29.54 5.85 4.38
CA ASP A 281 30.87 5.23 4.31
C ASP A 281 31.04 4.32 3.11
N VAL A 282 30.01 3.52 2.78
CA VAL A 282 30.02 2.68 1.59
C VAL A 282 30.04 3.52 0.33
N GLU A 283 29.25 4.60 0.23
CA GLU A 283 29.30 5.53 -0.90
C GLU A 283 30.68 6.16 -1.06
N ASN A 284 31.24 6.69 0.03
CA ASN A 284 32.57 7.28 0.06
C ASN A 284 33.66 6.27 -0.33
N LEU A 285 33.54 5.01 0.10
CA LEU A 285 34.46 3.94 -0.23
C LEU A 285 34.36 3.54 -1.71
N LEU A 286 33.15 3.37 -2.24
CA LEU A 286 32.94 3.07 -3.66
C LEU A 286 33.49 4.20 -4.54
N GLU A 287 33.28 5.46 -4.14
CA GLU A 287 33.80 6.63 -4.84
C GLU A 287 35.32 6.74 -4.72
N ALA A 288 35.89 6.69 -3.51
CA ALA A 288 37.32 6.88 -3.28
C ALA A 288 38.18 5.84 -4.00
N PHE A 289 37.75 4.57 -4.00
CA PHE A 289 38.46 3.49 -4.68
C PHE A 289 37.98 3.26 -6.12
N GLN A 290 36.99 4.04 -6.59
CA GLN A 290 36.37 3.88 -7.90
C GLN A 290 35.87 2.43 -8.12
N TRP A 291 35.39 1.79 -7.05
CA TRP A 291 34.87 0.44 -7.11
C TRP A 291 33.50 0.45 -7.77
N THR A 292 33.34 -0.39 -8.78
CA THR A 292 32.03 -0.73 -9.34
C THR A 292 31.79 -2.20 -9.06
N LEU A 293 30.92 -2.49 -8.08
CA LEU A 293 30.53 -3.87 -7.78
C LEU A 293 29.56 -4.39 -8.84
N HIS A 294 29.51 -5.71 -8.99
CA HIS A 294 28.57 -6.37 -9.90
C HIS A 294 27.12 -6.13 -9.49
N ASP A 295 26.23 -5.96 -10.47
CA ASP A 295 24.80 -5.78 -10.23
C ASP A 295 24.19 -6.94 -9.43
N ASP A 296 24.67 -8.18 -9.64
CA ASP A 296 24.22 -9.37 -8.91
C ASP A 296 24.37 -9.24 -7.38
N TYR A 297 25.42 -8.54 -6.92
CA TYR A 297 25.64 -8.27 -5.50
C TYR A 297 24.52 -7.38 -4.93
N TRP A 298 24.25 -6.26 -5.59
CA TRP A 298 23.21 -5.31 -5.20
C TRP A 298 21.80 -5.90 -5.35
N MET A 299 21.56 -6.69 -6.40
CA MET A 299 20.32 -7.42 -6.60
C MET A 299 20.05 -8.44 -5.49
N LYS A 300 21.09 -9.13 -5.01
CA LYS A 300 20.96 -10.05 -3.87
C LYS A 300 20.65 -9.29 -2.58
N ARG A 301 21.33 -8.17 -2.35
CA ARG A 301 21.12 -7.30 -1.18
C ARG A 301 19.71 -6.67 -1.15
N SER A 302 19.18 -6.32 -2.31
CA SER A 302 17.83 -5.76 -2.47
C SER A 302 16.68 -6.77 -2.35
N SER A 303 16.97 -8.06 -2.20
CA SER A 303 15.95 -9.12 -2.21
C SER A 303 14.84 -8.94 -1.16
N GLY A 304 15.15 -8.39 0.01
CA GLY A 304 14.18 -8.14 1.08
C GLY A 304 13.11 -7.10 0.72
N TRP A 305 13.54 -5.94 0.20
CA TRP A 305 12.62 -4.83 -0.10
C TRP A 305 12.12 -4.80 -1.55
N ARG A 306 12.75 -5.54 -2.48
CA ARG A 306 12.37 -5.51 -3.91
C ARG A 306 10.90 -5.86 -4.13
N SER A 307 10.38 -6.82 -3.37
CA SER A 307 8.97 -7.22 -3.47
C SER A 307 7.98 -6.15 -2.97
N LEU A 308 8.47 -5.16 -2.22
CA LEU A 308 7.71 -4.03 -1.69
C LEU A 308 7.77 -2.80 -2.61
N ILE A 309 8.86 -2.66 -3.36
CA ILE A 309 9.08 -1.60 -4.36
C ILE A 309 8.87 -2.19 -5.77
N TYR A 310 7.63 -2.58 -6.06
CA TYR A 310 7.27 -3.21 -7.34
C TYR A 310 7.53 -2.32 -8.56
N GLU A 311 7.68 -1.00 -8.35
CA GLU A 311 8.02 -0.04 -9.40
C GLU A 311 9.36 -0.40 -10.05
N VAL A 312 10.29 -1.03 -9.32
CA VAL A 312 11.55 -1.57 -9.88
C VAL A 312 11.29 -2.57 -10.99
N ASP A 313 10.43 -3.57 -10.73
CA ASP A 313 10.11 -4.61 -11.70
C ASP A 313 9.34 -4.04 -12.90
N ASP A 314 8.52 -3.01 -12.69
CA ASP A 314 7.87 -2.29 -13.79
C ASP A 314 8.90 -1.62 -14.71
N ARG A 315 9.94 -0.98 -14.14
CA ARG A 315 11.03 -0.36 -14.93
C ARG A 315 11.81 -1.42 -15.70
N ILE A 316 12.13 -2.55 -15.08
CA ILE A 316 12.83 -3.67 -15.75
C ILE A 316 11.98 -4.20 -16.91
N ARG A 317 10.67 -4.39 -16.71
CA ARG A 317 9.76 -4.91 -17.74
C ARG A 317 9.71 -4.03 -18.99
N VAL A 318 9.83 -2.71 -18.85
CA VAL A 318 9.89 -1.77 -19.98
C VAL A 318 11.32 -1.57 -20.52
N GLY A 319 12.28 -2.40 -20.10
CA GLY A 319 13.65 -2.41 -20.61
C GLY A 319 14.52 -1.25 -20.11
N LYS A 320 14.14 -0.61 -18.99
CA LYS A 320 15.00 0.42 -18.38
C LYS A 320 16.17 -0.25 -17.67
N LYS A 321 17.38 0.26 -17.92
CA LYS A 321 18.56 -0.09 -17.14
C LYS A 321 18.48 0.59 -15.77
N ILE A 322 18.92 -0.13 -14.74
CA ILE A 322 18.90 0.33 -13.36
C ILE A 322 20.35 0.35 -12.87
N ASP A 323 20.78 1.48 -12.32
CA ASP A 323 21.97 1.54 -11.47
C ASP A 323 21.63 0.91 -10.11
N TRP A 324 21.94 -0.37 -9.97
CA TRP A 324 21.57 -1.14 -8.78
C TRP A 324 22.27 -0.67 -7.50
N ALA A 325 23.47 -0.08 -7.60
CA ALA A 325 24.17 0.49 -6.46
C ALA A 325 23.42 1.71 -5.92
N THR A 326 23.12 2.66 -6.81
CA THR A 326 22.36 3.89 -6.47
C THR A 326 20.99 3.56 -5.92
N LEU A 327 20.28 2.61 -6.56
CA LEU A 327 18.96 2.18 -6.09
C LEU A 327 19.05 1.52 -4.71
N THR A 328 19.98 0.60 -4.51
CA THR A 328 20.05 -0.17 -3.26
C THR A 328 20.43 0.70 -2.07
N LEU A 329 21.46 1.53 -2.22
CA LEU A 329 21.88 2.45 -1.16
C LEU A 329 20.80 3.49 -0.86
N GLY A 330 20.17 4.05 -1.90
CA GLY A 330 19.09 5.00 -1.72
C GLY A 330 17.85 4.42 -1.04
N VAL A 331 17.48 3.17 -1.34
CA VAL A 331 16.35 2.51 -0.64
C VAL A 331 16.72 2.22 0.81
N GLU A 332 17.93 1.72 1.07
CA GLU A 332 18.39 1.47 2.43
C GLU A 332 18.40 2.76 3.25
N GLU A 333 18.86 3.87 2.69
CA GLU A 333 18.86 5.20 3.34
C GLU A 333 17.45 5.61 3.74
N MET A 334 16.48 5.47 2.84
CA MET A 334 15.09 5.80 3.14
C MET A 334 14.53 4.92 4.27
N LEU A 335 14.86 3.62 4.27
CA LEU A 335 14.35 2.65 5.23
C LEU A 335 14.99 2.78 6.63
N VAL A 336 16.16 3.41 6.75
CA VAL A 336 16.75 3.77 8.04
C VAL A 336 15.89 4.80 8.77
N SER A 337 15.27 5.72 8.03
CA SER A 337 14.37 6.72 8.60
C SER A 337 13.04 6.10 9.00
N PHE A 338 12.89 5.79 10.29
CA PHE A 338 11.65 5.23 10.85
C PHE A 338 10.44 6.11 10.52
N ASP A 339 10.55 7.42 10.75
CA ASP A 339 9.45 8.35 10.48
C ASP A 339 9.06 8.32 8.99
N TRP A 340 10.05 8.33 8.08
CA TRP A 340 9.77 8.23 6.65
C TRP A 340 9.07 6.91 6.28
N TYR A 341 9.48 5.77 6.84
CA TYR A 341 8.86 4.48 6.51
C TYR A 341 7.36 4.45 6.86
N PHE A 342 6.97 5.08 7.96
CA PHE A 342 5.57 5.20 8.38
C PHE A 342 4.83 6.31 7.62
N ASP A 343 5.46 7.47 7.46
CA ASP A 343 4.86 8.66 6.83
C ASP A 343 4.75 8.56 5.33
N SER A 344 5.61 7.81 4.64
CA SER A 344 5.56 7.65 3.18
C SER A 344 4.39 6.78 2.71
N GLY A 345 3.80 5.98 3.60
CA GLY A 345 2.84 4.93 3.25
C GLY A 345 3.49 3.59 2.89
N LEU A 346 4.82 3.47 2.93
CA LEU A 346 5.53 2.21 2.65
C LEU A 346 5.21 1.13 3.68
N TYR A 347 5.11 1.49 4.97
CA TYR A 347 4.64 0.57 6.01
C TYR A 347 3.24 0.01 5.72
N LEU A 348 2.30 0.89 5.32
CA LEU A 348 0.95 0.48 4.97
C LEU A 348 0.96 -0.43 3.74
N ARG A 349 1.78 -0.11 2.73
CA ARG A 349 2.00 -0.97 1.55
C ARG A 349 2.44 -2.37 1.97
N ALA A 350 3.45 -2.48 2.82
CA ALA A 350 3.99 -3.77 3.29
C ALA A 350 2.90 -4.63 3.94
N ARG A 351 2.14 -4.03 4.86
CA ARG A 351 1.03 -4.71 5.55
C ARG A 351 -0.08 -5.15 4.59
N VAL A 352 -0.46 -4.29 3.64
CA VAL A 352 -1.49 -4.60 2.65
C VAL A 352 -1.04 -5.74 1.75
N MET A 353 0.19 -5.69 1.25
CA MET A 353 0.74 -6.72 0.37
C MET A 353 0.90 -8.06 1.10
N GLU A 354 1.34 -8.07 2.36
CA GLU A 354 1.39 -9.27 3.20
C GLU A 354 -0.01 -9.88 3.36
N SER A 355 -1.00 -9.07 3.72
CA SER A 355 -2.40 -9.53 3.86
C SER A 355 -2.95 -10.09 2.56
N LEU A 356 -2.68 -9.44 1.43
CA LEU A 356 -3.11 -9.90 0.11
C LEU A 356 -2.45 -11.21 -0.30
N ARG A 357 -1.16 -11.42 -0.03
CA ARG A 357 -0.47 -12.69 -0.32
C ARG A 357 -1.02 -13.85 0.52
N GLU A 358 -1.34 -13.60 1.79
CA GLU A 358 -1.99 -14.61 2.62
C GLU A 358 -3.42 -14.94 2.13
N MET A 359 -4.16 -13.95 1.62
CA MET A 359 -5.49 -14.16 1.02
C MET A 359 -5.41 -14.84 -0.35
N GLU A 360 -4.39 -14.51 -1.15
CA GLU A 360 -4.16 -15.06 -2.48
C GLU A 360 -4.09 -16.58 -2.46
N GLN A 361 -3.39 -17.16 -1.48
CA GLN A 361 -3.29 -18.61 -1.36
C GLN A 361 -4.68 -19.27 -1.24
N ASP A 362 -5.52 -18.83 -0.28
CA ASP A 362 -6.88 -19.36 -0.11
C ASP A 362 -7.73 -19.08 -1.36
N PHE A 363 -7.55 -17.91 -1.98
CA PHE A 363 -8.29 -17.50 -3.15
C PHE A 363 -8.02 -18.42 -4.34
N LEU A 364 -6.75 -18.71 -4.63
CA LEU A 364 -6.36 -19.59 -5.73
C LEU A 364 -6.84 -21.01 -5.49
N GLU A 365 -6.72 -21.55 -4.27
CA GLU A 365 -7.27 -22.86 -3.91
C GLU A 365 -8.79 -22.94 -4.13
N LEU A 366 -9.51 -21.86 -3.83
CA LEU A 366 -10.96 -21.78 -4.07
C LEU A 366 -11.31 -21.64 -5.55
N VAL A 367 -10.50 -20.96 -6.35
CA VAL A 367 -10.72 -20.84 -7.80
C VAL A 367 -10.47 -22.20 -8.48
N GLU A 368 -9.35 -22.85 -8.15
CA GLU A 368 -8.97 -24.16 -8.69
C GLU A 368 -9.90 -25.28 -8.19
N GLY A 369 -10.24 -25.30 -6.91
CA GLY A 369 -11.13 -26.31 -6.32
C GLY A 369 -12.59 -26.21 -6.79
N ASN A 370 -13.00 -25.07 -7.36
CA ASN A 370 -14.29 -24.90 -8.01
C ASN A 370 -14.24 -25.16 -9.52
N GLY A 371 -13.07 -25.48 -10.07
CA GLY A 371 -12.84 -25.61 -11.51
C GLY A 371 -12.01 -26.83 -11.90
N ASP A 372 -12.69 -27.85 -12.43
CA ASP A 372 -12.25 -28.57 -13.64
C ASP A 372 -12.12 -27.58 -14.84
N ILE A 373 -11.35 -26.50 -14.68
CA ILE A 373 -11.16 -25.47 -15.71
C ILE A 373 -9.67 -25.18 -15.84
N VAL A 374 -9.17 -25.62 -16.99
CA VAL A 374 -7.84 -25.38 -17.55
C VAL A 374 -7.61 -23.87 -17.66
N ILE A 375 -6.67 -23.34 -16.88
CA ILE A 375 -6.05 -22.04 -17.17
C ILE A 375 -5.00 -22.29 -18.25
N THR A 376 -5.28 -21.81 -19.47
CA THR A 376 -4.27 -21.64 -20.53
C THR A 376 -3.62 -20.28 -20.45
#